data_AF-A0A6M4GVA9-F1
#
_entry.id   AF-A0A6M4GVA9-F1
#
_cell.length_a   1.000
_cell.length_b   1.000
_cell.length_c   1.000
_cell.angle_alpha   90.00
_cell.angle_beta   90.00
_cell.angle_gamma   90.00
#
_symmetry.space_group_name_H-M   'P 1'
#
loop_
_entity.id
_entity.type
_entity.pdbx_description
1 polymer ?
#
loop_
_entity_poly.entity_id
_entity_poly.type
_entity_poly.pdbx_seq_one_letter_code
_entity_poly.pdbx_strand_id
1 'polypeptide(L)'
;MAREVKEELDLDVVEANIIGNYIFERKNEVMLCYHVVTRGTVKLSPELAEYKRYKPAELRPWRRATGLAVADWMRSRNLDIVWDERPALAAVQPQTAKT
;
A
#
# COMPACT_ATOMS: atom_id res chain seq x y z
N MET A 1 -12.92 3.40 -0.82
CA MET A 1 -11.81 3.56 0.14
C MET A 1 -12.23 3.17 1.56
N ALA A 2 -13.07 3.94 2.28
CA ALA A 2 -13.42 3.57 3.67
C ALA A 2 -14.05 2.17 3.80
N ARG A 3 -14.89 1.79 2.82
CA ARG A 3 -15.42 0.42 2.67
C ARG A 3 -14.31 -0.63 2.60
N GLU A 4 -13.35 -0.48 1.69
CA GLU A 4 -12.21 -1.42 1.54
C GLU A 4 -11.39 -1.54 2.83
N VAL A 5 -11.10 -0.42 3.51
CA VAL A 5 -10.39 -0.45 4.80
C VAL A 5 -11.16 -1.25 5.85
N LYS A 6 -12.49 -1.12 5.88
CA LYS A 6 -13.34 -1.89 6.80
C LYS A 6 -13.39 -3.37 6.42
N GLU A 7 -13.54 -3.68 5.14
CA GLU A 7 -13.65 -5.06 4.65
C GLU A 7 -12.33 -5.83 4.80
N GLU A 8 -11.19 -5.21 4.51
CA GLU A 8 -9.88 -5.86 4.52
C GLU A 8 -9.20 -5.89 5.89
N LEU A 9 -9.38 -4.84 6.73
CA LEU A 9 -8.63 -4.65 7.98
C LEU A 9 -9.51 -4.54 9.24
N ASP A 10 -10.84 -4.49 9.11
CA ASP A 10 -11.80 -4.23 10.20
C ASP A 10 -11.56 -2.92 10.97
N LEU A 11 -11.08 -1.90 10.26
CA LEU A 11 -10.80 -0.58 10.85
C LEU A 11 -11.82 0.46 10.41
N ASP A 12 -12.18 1.35 11.34
CA ASP A 12 -13.09 2.47 11.08
C ASP A 12 -12.26 3.72 10.73
N VAL A 13 -12.47 4.27 9.54
CA VAL A 13 -11.82 5.51 9.09
C VAL A 13 -12.45 6.70 9.80
N VAL A 14 -11.62 7.53 10.44
CA VAL A 14 -12.04 8.76 11.15
C VAL A 14 -11.60 10.03 10.45
N GLU A 15 -10.58 9.95 9.58
CA GLU A 15 -10.10 11.06 8.76
C GLU A 15 -9.57 10.52 7.44
N ALA A 16 -9.79 11.23 6.34
CA ALA A 16 -9.29 10.87 5.02
C ALA A 16 -8.80 12.11 4.28
N ASN A 17 -7.53 12.09 3.86
CA ASN A 17 -6.89 13.16 3.10
C ASN A 17 -6.40 12.60 1.77
N ILE A 18 -6.74 13.26 0.66
CA ILE A 18 -6.19 12.87 -0.64
C ILE A 18 -4.68 13.15 -0.67
N ILE A 19 -3.91 12.20 -1.15
CA ILE A 19 -2.48 12.39 -1.46
C ILE A 19 -2.35 12.84 -2.92
N GLY A 20 -2.99 12.09 -3.83
CA GLY A 20 -2.93 12.37 -5.26
C GLY A 20 -3.55 11.26 -6.11
N ASN A 21 -3.45 11.43 -7.43
CA ASN A 21 -3.81 10.42 -8.41
C ASN A 21 -2.54 9.90 -9.11
N TYR A 22 -2.50 8.60 -9.39
CA TYR A 22 -1.34 7.92 -9.96
C TYR A 22 -1.79 6.97 -11.06
N ILE A 23 -1.07 6.93 -12.17
CA ILE A 23 -1.38 6.03 -13.28
C ILE A 23 -0.79 4.65 -13.01
N PHE A 24 -1.60 3.60 -13.18
CA PHE A 24 -1.12 2.23 -13.20
C PHE A 24 -1.25 1.64 -14.61
N GLU A 25 -0.31 2.02 -15.46
CA GLU A 25 -0.36 1.77 -16.91
C GLU A 25 -0.52 0.29 -17.27
N ARG A 26 0.18 -0.62 -16.59
CA ARG A 26 0.12 -2.07 -16.87
C ARG A 26 -1.27 -2.66 -16.72
N LYS A 27 -2.16 -2.01 -15.95
CA LYS A 27 -3.55 -2.42 -15.73
C LYS A 27 -4.56 -1.49 -16.39
N ASN A 28 -4.11 -0.41 -17.05
CA ASN A 28 -4.97 0.65 -17.56
C ASN A 28 -5.92 1.23 -16.49
N GLU A 29 -5.36 1.46 -15.30
CA GLU A 29 -6.11 1.93 -14.13
C GLU A 29 -5.58 3.29 -13.64
N VAL A 30 -6.46 4.04 -12.98
CA VAL A 30 -6.10 5.25 -12.22
C VAL A 30 -6.26 4.95 -10.74
N MET A 31 -5.20 5.19 -9.97
CA MET A 31 -5.19 5.00 -8.52
C MET A 31 -5.46 6.33 -7.83
N LEU A 32 -6.53 6.40 -7.05
CA LEU A 32 -6.81 7.52 -6.14
C LEU A 32 -6.28 7.16 -4.75
N CYS A 33 -5.19 7.79 -4.33
CA CYS A 33 -4.51 7.45 -3.09
C CYS A 33 -4.86 8.43 -1.97
N TYR A 34 -5.19 7.88 -0.80
CA TYR A 34 -5.58 8.62 0.38
C TYR A 34 -4.70 8.22 1.57
N HIS A 35 -4.36 9.19 2.41
CA HIS A 35 -3.90 8.96 3.77
C HIS A 35 -5.11 8.95 4.70
N VAL A 36 -5.28 7.88 5.46
CA VAL A 36 -6.38 7.74 6.42
C VAL A 36 -5.90 7.59 7.84
N VAL A 37 -6.66 8.17 8.76
CA VAL A 37 -6.55 7.89 10.19
C VAL A 37 -7.69 6.93 10.54
N THR A 38 -7.37 5.89 11.30
CA THR A 38 -8.31 4.82 11.64
C THR A 38 -8.36 4.54 13.13
N ARG A 39 -9.46 3.95 13.59
CA ARG A 39 -9.60 3.38 14.94
C ARG A 39 -10.04 1.92 14.86
N GLY A 40 -9.81 1.18 15.94
CA GLY A 40 -10.16 -0.24 16.06
C GLY A 40 -8.95 -1.15 16.19
N THR A 41 -9.19 -2.45 16.07
CA THR A 41 -8.17 -3.50 16.14
C THR A 41 -8.08 -4.18 14.78
N VAL A 42 -6.87 -4.30 14.23
CA VAL A 42 -6.67 -4.93 12.92
C VAL A 42 -7.12 -6.38 12.94
N LYS A 43 -8.02 -6.74 12.02
CA LYS A 43 -8.39 -8.11 11.69
C LYS A 43 -8.37 -8.26 10.17
N LEU A 44 -7.50 -9.15 9.67
CA LEU A 44 -7.33 -9.34 8.24
C LEU A 44 -8.46 -10.16 7.64
N SER A 45 -8.95 -9.74 6.47
CA SER A 45 -9.78 -10.56 5.61
C SER A 45 -8.95 -11.67 4.93
N PRO A 46 -9.60 -12.66 4.28
CA PRO A 46 -8.90 -13.71 3.52
C PRO A 46 -8.04 -13.20 2.36
N GLU A 47 -8.23 -11.96 1.91
CA GLU A 47 -7.45 -11.37 0.81
C GLU A 47 -6.04 -10.93 1.26
N LEU A 48 -5.82 -10.74 2.57
CA LEU A 48 -4.56 -10.28 3.13
C LEU A 48 -3.87 -11.37 3.96
N ALA A 49 -2.64 -11.69 3.59
CA ALA A 49 -1.84 -12.71 4.29
C ALA A 49 -1.20 -12.18 5.59
N GLU A 50 -0.69 -10.94 5.57
CA GLU A 50 -0.03 -10.32 6.72
C GLU A 50 -0.19 -8.80 6.71
N TYR A 51 0.04 -8.18 7.87
CA TYR A 51 0.24 -6.74 7.97
C TYR A 51 1.44 -6.43 8.86
N LYS A 52 2.11 -5.30 8.58
CA LYS A 52 3.22 -4.78 9.38
C LYS A 52 2.98 -3.31 9.65
N ARG A 53 3.35 -2.86 10.86
CA ARG A 53 3.30 -1.45 11.24
C ARG A 53 4.72 -0.91 11.26
N TYR A 54 4.88 0.28 10.70
CA TYR A 54 6.14 1.00 10.65
C TYR A 54 5.90 2.40 11.21
N LYS A 55 6.92 2.97 11.86
CA LYS A 55 6.94 4.41 12.08
C LYS A 55 7.09 5.11 10.72
N PRO A 56 6.57 6.34 10.57
CA PRO A 56 6.68 7.08 9.30
C PRO A 56 8.10 7.16 8.73
N ALA A 57 9.11 7.36 9.58
CA ALA A 57 10.52 7.46 9.19
C ALA A 57 11.16 6.10 8.79
N GLU A 58 10.51 4.98 9.07
CA GLU A 58 10.98 3.64 8.69
C GLU A 58 10.45 3.21 7.31
N LEU A 59 9.50 3.95 6.75
CA LEU A 59 8.93 3.65 5.44
C LEU A 59 9.97 3.81 4.34
N ARG A 60 9.95 2.87 3.39
CA ARG A 60 10.76 2.91 2.17
C ARG A 60 9.82 2.81 0.97
N PRO A 61 9.54 3.91 0.26
CA PRO A 61 8.68 3.87 -0.92
C PRO A 61 9.36 3.11 -2.06
N TRP A 62 8.58 2.63 -3.02
CA TRP A 62 9.07 1.96 -4.23
C TRP A 62 8.61 2.70 -5.48
N ARG A 63 9.34 2.53 -6.60
CA ARG A 63 9.16 3.35 -7.80
C ARG A 63 8.02 2.89 -8.73
N ARG A 64 6.84 2.56 -8.19
CA ARG A 64 5.62 2.25 -8.98
C ARG A 64 4.34 2.36 -8.16
N ALA A 65 3.20 2.59 -8.82
CA ALA A 65 1.86 2.50 -8.23
C ALA A 65 1.76 3.25 -6.87
N THR A 66 1.20 2.63 -5.84
CA THR A 66 1.08 3.19 -4.48
C THR A 66 2.41 3.59 -3.83
N GLY A 67 3.56 3.07 -4.28
CA GLY A 67 4.86 3.47 -3.75
C GLY A 67 5.19 4.94 -4.03
N LEU A 68 4.69 5.49 -5.15
CA LEU A 68 4.81 6.93 -5.45
C LEU A 68 3.96 7.76 -4.48
N ALA A 69 2.75 7.30 -4.15
CA ALA A 69 1.90 7.95 -3.15
C ALA A 69 2.53 7.97 -1.76
N VAL A 70 3.20 6.88 -1.36
CA VAL A 70 3.96 6.85 -0.09
C VAL A 70 5.08 7.90 -0.10
N ALA A 71 5.83 8.03 -1.21
CA ALA A 71 6.89 9.01 -1.32
C ALA A 71 6.37 10.45 -1.19
N ASP A 72 5.26 10.79 -1.84
CA ASP A 72 4.68 12.14 -1.77
C ASP A 72 4.10 12.45 -0.38
N TRP A 73 3.49 11.45 0.27
CA TRP A 73 3.05 11.58 1.65
C TRP A 73 4.21 11.78 2.63
N MET A 74 5.34 11.11 2.40
CA MET A 74 6.55 11.31 3.21
C MET A 74 7.14 12.71 2.98
N ARG A 75 7.22 13.17 1.73
CA ARG A 75 7.72 14.51 1.38
C ARG A 75 6.88 15.62 2.00
N SER A 76 5.55 15.51 2.00
CA SER A 76 4.67 16.52 2.61
C SER A 76 4.87 16.64 4.13
N ARG A 77 5.54 15.66 4.75
CA ARG A 77 5.90 15.63 6.17
C ARG A 77 7.38 15.89 6.42
N ASN A 78 8.15 16.32 5.41
CA ASN A 78 9.60 16.52 5.50
C ASN A 78 10.36 15.28 5.99
N LEU A 79 9.94 14.08 5.58
CA LEU A 79 10.62 12.83 5.88
C LEU A 79 11.62 12.46 4.78
N ASP A 80 12.73 11.84 5.17
CA ASP A 80 13.75 11.37 4.25
C ASP A 80 13.24 10.24 3.35
N ILE A 81 13.55 10.32 2.06
CA ILE A 81 13.14 9.33 1.07
C ILE A 81 14.31 8.41 0.75
N VAL A 82 14.24 7.18 1.27
CA VAL A 82 15.11 6.09 0.84
C VAL A 82 14.30 5.05 0.08
N TRP A 83 14.53 4.95 -1.22
CA TRP A 83 13.80 4.03 -2.10
C TRP A 83 14.11 2.57 -1.76
N ASP A 84 13.07 1.74 -1.82
CA ASP A 84 13.20 0.30 -1.72
C ASP A 84 13.67 -0.28 -3.07
N GLU A 85 14.89 -0.82 -3.08
CA GLU A 85 15.52 -1.43 -4.26
C GLU A 85 15.35 -2.95 -4.31
N ARG A 86 14.59 -3.55 -3.37
CA ARG A 86 14.36 -5.00 -3.37
C ARG A 86 13.73 -5.42 -4.71
N PRO A 87 14.20 -6.54 -5.30
CA PRO A 87 13.64 -7.04 -6.55
C PRO A 87 12.16 -7.39 -6.35
N ALA A 88 11.37 -7.24 -7.41
CA ALA A 88 9.99 -7.69 -7.38
C ALA A 88 9.93 -9.16 -6.96
N LEU A 89 8.96 -9.52 -6.12
CA LEU A 89 8.69 -10.92 -5.79
C LEU A 89 8.57 -11.69 -7.12
N ALA A 90 9.48 -12.64 -7.34
CA ALA A 90 9.41 -13.50 -8.50
C ALA A 90 8.05 -14.20 -8.50
N ALA A 91 7.33 -14.16 -9.61
CA ALA A 91 6.11 -14.94 -9.74
C ALA A 91 6.48 -16.41 -9.52
N VAL A 92 5.89 -17.05 -8.53
CA VAL A 92 6.00 -18.51 -8.36
C VAL A 92 5.33 -19.11 -9.60
N GLN A 93 6.14 -19.60 -10.54
CA GLN A 93 5.60 -20.39 -11.64
C GLN A 93 5.05 -21.68 -11.06
N PRO A 94 3.81 -22.09 -11.40
CA PRO A 94 3.32 -23.40 -10.99
C PRO A 94 4.28 -24.46 -11.53
N GLN A 95 4.84 -25.28 -10.64
CA GLN A 95 5.66 -26.42 -11.03
C GLN A 95 4.80 -27.33 -11.91
N THR A 96 5.17 -27.47 -13.17
CA THR A 96 4.61 -28.52 -14.03
C THR A 96 4.99 -29.86 -13.43
N ALA A 97 4.00 -30.55 -12.85
CA ALA A 97 4.16 -31.93 -12.41
C ALA A 97 4.57 -32.77 -13.63
N LYS A 98 5.78 -33.31 -13.62
CA LYS A 98 6.22 -34.31 -14.59
C LYS A 98 5.57 -35.64 -14.21
N THR A 99 4.76 -36.17 -15.12
CA THR A 99 4.24 -37.55 -15.10
C THR A 99 5.33 -38.55 -15.44
#